data_AF-A0A423U670-F1
#
_entry.id   AF-A0A423U670-F1
#
_cell.length_a   1.000
_cell.length_b   1.000
_cell.length_c   1.000
_cell.angle_alpha   90.00
_cell.angle_beta   90.00
_cell.angle_gamma   90.00
#
_symmetry.space_group_name_H-M   'P 1'
#
loop_
_entity.id
_entity.type
_entity.pdbx_description
1 polymer ?
#
loop_
_entity_poly.entity_id
_entity_poly.type
_entity_poly.pdbx_seq_one_letter_code
_entity_poly.pdbx_strand_id
1 'polypeptide(L)'
;MTTETLPVNKVVVHPLVLLSVVDHFTRMSKIGSTKRVVGVLLGSWRSKGVLDVSNSYAVPFDEDEKDKSVWFLDHDYLENKYHMFKKVNAREKIVGWYHTGPKLYQNDIAINDLVRRYCNNSVLVIIDAHASNIGLPTEAYYSVEEVHDDGTPTTKTFEHVASEIGAEEAEEVGVEHLLRDIKDTVVGSLGQRITTQLLGLRGLHKQLSEVANYLRQVVDGTLPVNHTIVYHLQDMFNLLPDVTNPALVKSLYVKTNDQMLVVYLASLIRSVIALHNLINNNTSEVLLNHPQIHY
;
A
#
# COMPACT_ATOMS: atom_id res chain seq x y z
N MET A 1 30.39 18.35 9.17
CA MET A 1 29.64 17.13 9.54
C MET A 1 28.57 16.94 8.49
N THR A 2 28.89 16.19 7.45
CA THR A 2 27.95 15.80 6.39
C THR A 2 26.93 14.87 7.03
N THR A 3 25.73 15.37 7.29
CA THR A 3 24.60 14.53 7.68
C THR A 3 24.31 13.62 6.50
N GLU A 4 24.82 12.40 6.54
CA GLU A 4 24.40 11.32 5.65
C GLU A 4 22.88 11.23 5.76
N THR A 5 22.20 11.64 4.69
CA THR A 5 20.76 11.48 4.55
C THR A 5 20.49 9.99 4.51
N LEU A 6 20.13 9.42 5.68
CA LEU A 6 19.74 8.02 5.76
C LEU A 6 18.66 7.76 4.71
N PRO A 7 18.91 6.85 3.74
CA PRO A 7 17.94 6.56 2.70
C PRO A 7 16.66 6.01 3.35
N VAL A 8 15.52 6.52 2.90
CA VAL A 8 14.21 6.04 3.35
C VAL A 8 14.00 4.69 2.71
N ASN A 9 14.12 3.62 3.49
CA ASN A 9 13.95 2.27 2.96
C ASN A 9 12.47 1.90 2.84
N LYS A 10 11.64 2.45 3.74
CA LYS A 10 10.24 2.06 3.86
C LYS A 10 9.41 3.17 4.48
N VAL A 11 8.21 3.36 3.96
CA VAL A 11 7.23 4.32 4.48
C VAL A 11 6.01 3.55 4.99
N VAL A 12 5.67 3.76 6.26
CA VAL A 12 4.49 3.18 6.90
C VAL A 12 3.46 4.28 7.06
N VAL A 13 2.29 4.12 6.44
CA VAL A 13 1.20 5.09 6.52
C VAL A 13 0.09 4.57 7.42
N HIS A 14 -0.31 5.36 8.42
CA HIS A 14 -1.38 4.99 9.33
C HIS A 14 -2.77 5.18 8.69
N PRO A 15 -3.76 4.30 8.96
CA PRO A 15 -5.14 4.45 8.47
C PRO A 15 -5.77 5.82 8.75
N LEU A 16 -5.41 6.46 9.88
CA LEU A 16 -5.88 7.80 10.23
C LEU A 16 -5.51 8.85 9.17
N VAL A 17 -4.32 8.75 8.57
CA VAL A 17 -3.86 9.64 7.51
C VAL A 17 -4.74 9.47 6.27
N LEU A 18 -5.02 8.22 5.87
CA LEU A 18 -5.88 7.92 4.72
C LEU A 18 -7.28 8.50 4.91
N LEU A 19 -7.87 8.32 6.09
CA LEU A 19 -9.19 8.87 6.41
C LEU A 19 -9.18 10.41 6.37
N SER A 20 -8.14 11.03 6.92
CA SER A 20 -7.97 12.49 6.93
C SER A 20 -7.84 13.07 5.52
N VAL A 21 -7.14 12.36 4.63
CA VAL A 21 -6.95 12.75 3.23
C VAL A 21 -8.24 12.64 2.44
N VAL A 22 -8.99 11.54 2.61
CA VAL A 22 -10.29 11.33 1.95
C VAL A 22 -11.32 12.36 2.42
N ASP A 23 -11.34 12.67 3.72
CA ASP A 23 -12.18 13.71 4.29
C ASP A 23 -11.81 15.11 3.75
N HIS A 24 -10.51 15.41 3.65
CA HIS A 24 -10.03 16.65 3.03
C HIS A 24 -10.49 16.76 1.56
N PHE A 25 -10.30 15.71 0.77
CA PHE A 25 -10.76 15.66 -0.61
C PHE A 25 -12.27 15.86 -0.73
N THR A 26 -13.05 15.21 0.14
CA THR A 26 -14.52 15.32 0.14
C THR A 26 -14.99 16.74 0.49
N ARG A 27 -14.32 17.43 1.42
CA ARG A 27 -14.64 18.84 1.74
C ARG A 27 -14.36 19.77 0.57
N MET A 28 -13.23 19.60 -0.11
CA MET A 28 -12.86 20.43 -1.26
C MET A 28 -13.78 20.18 -2.46
N SER A 29 -14.16 18.92 -2.69
CA SER A 29 -15.10 18.55 -3.75
C SER A 29 -16.47 19.23 -3.58
N LYS A 30 -16.97 19.39 -2.36
CA LYS A 30 -18.23 20.11 -2.07
C LYS A 30 -18.17 21.60 -2.38
N ILE A 31 -16.99 22.21 -2.37
CA ILE A 31 -16.78 23.64 -2.64
C ILE A 31 -16.72 23.92 -4.16
N GLY A 32 -16.80 22.87 -5.00
CA GLY A 32 -16.84 22.97 -6.46
C GLY A 32 -15.46 22.87 -7.12
N SER A 33 -14.42 22.53 -6.35
CA SER A 33 -13.07 22.28 -6.87
C SER A 33 -12.80 20.78 -6.92
N THR A 34 -12.73 20.21 -8.13
CA THR A 34 -12.24 18.83 -8.36
C THR A 34 -10.72 18.77 -8.45
N LYS A 35 -10.03 19.81 -7.98
CA LYS A 35 -8.57 19.90 -8.06
C LYS A 35 -7.91 18.92 -7.10
N ARG A 36 -6.65 18.61 -7.40
CA ARG A 36 -5.80 17.87 -6.48
C ARG A 36 -5.62 18.68 -5.20
N VAL A 37 -5.52 17.96 -4.11
CA VAL A 37 -5.43 18.53 -2.78
C VAL A 37 -4.06 18.19 -2.21
N VAL A 38 -3.40 19.17 -1.60
CA VAL A 38 -2.07 19.02 -1.01
C VAL A 38 -2.16 19.18 0.51
N GLY A 39 -1.35 18.43 1.23
CA GLY A 39 -1.21 18.60 2.67
C GLY A 39 0.15 18.13 3.17
N VAL A 40 0.40 18.39 4.45
CA VAL A 40 1.66 18.08 5.10
C VAL A 40 1.52 16.78 5.89
N LEU A 41 2.55 15.95 5.82
CA LEU A 41 2.66 14.71 6.56
C LEU A 41 3.46 14.92 7.83
N LEU A 42 2.89 14.48 8.94
CA LEU A 42 3.49 14.47 10.26
C LEU A 42 3.79 13.03 10.67
N GLY A 43 4.95 12.86 11.27
CA GLY A 43 5.39 11.54 11.65
C GLY A 43 6.68 11.55 12.45
N SER A 44 7.22 10.36 12.62
CA SER A 44 8.50 10.16 13.29
C SER A 44 9.35 9.15 12.54
N TRP A 45 10.66 9.32 12.66
CA TRP A 45 11.63 8.38 12.09
C TRP A 45 11.87 7.27 13.11
N ARG A 46 11.59 6.02 12.71
CA ARG A 46 11.96 4.85 13.50
C ARG A 46 13.42 4.45 13.23
N SER A 47 13.93 3.54 14.04
CA SER A 47 15.25 2.94 13.78
C SER A 47 15.26 2.20 12.44
N LYS A 48 16.43 2.13 11.79
CA LYS A 48 16.66 1.44 10.50
C LYS A 48 16.04 2.09 9.25
N GLY A 49 15.80 3.40 9.25
CA GLY A 49 15.38 4.13 8.04
C GLY A 49 13.92 3.87 7.63
N VAL A 50 13.08 3.49 8.59
CA VAL A 50 11.63 3.36 8.40
C VAL A 50 10.96 4.66 8.82
N LEU A 51 10.22 5.27 7.89
CA LEU A 51 9.43 6.46 8.16
C LEU A 51 8.02 6.06 8.58
N ASP A 52 7.60 6.54 9.76
CA ASP A 52 6.26 6.27 10.29
C ASP A 52 5.41 7.53 10.22
N VAL A 53 4.36 7.48 9.40
CA VAL A 53 3.46 8.60 9.12
C VAL A 53 2.19 8.42 9.94
N SER A 54 2.13 9.11 11.07
CA SER A 54 1.05 8.99 12.05
C SER A 54 -0.10 9.95 11.78
N ASN A 55 0.21 11.17 11.32
CA ASN A 55 -0.80 12.21 11.19
C ASN A 55 -0.58 13.06 9.94
N SER A 56 -1.60 13.83 9.56
CA SER A 56 -1.52 14.72 8.40
C SER A 56 -2.47 15.89 8.57
N TYR A 57 -2.18 17.00 7.91
CA TYR A 57 -3.11 18.11 7.85
C TYR A 57 -3.13 18.77 6.48
N ALA A 58 -4.32 19.26 6.14
CA ALA A 58 -4.62 20.05 4.97
C ALA A 58 -3.86 21.38 4.98
N VAL A 59 -3.26 21.77 3.86
CA VAL A 59 -2.77 23.12 3.63
C VAL A 59 -3.56 23.72 2.47
N PRO A 60 -4.02 24.99 2.57
CA PRO A 60 -4.62 25.68 1.44
C PRO A 60 -3.66 25.67 0.24
N PHE A 61 -4.09 25.03 -0.84
CA PHE A 61 -3.33 24.85 -2.05
C PHE A 61 -4.22 25.13 -3.25
N ASP A 62 -3.75 25.98 -4.14
CA ASP A 62 -4.41 26.30 -5.40
C ASP A 62 -3.42 26.17 -6.55
N GLU A 63 -3.87 25.52 -7.61
CA GLU A 63 -3.15 25.43 -8.88
C GLU A 63 -4.05 25.95 -9.99
N ASP A 64 -3.46 26.67 -10.94
CA ASP A 64 -4.18 27.08 -12.14
C ASP A 64 -4.38 25.87 -13.07
N GLU A 65 -5.58 25.74 -13.62
CA GLU A 65 -5.92 24.66 -14.55
C GLU A 65 -5.24 24.85 -15.92
N LYS A 66 -4.97 26.10 -16.31
CA LYS A 66 -4.40 26.44 -17.62
C LYS A 66 -2.88 26.37 -17.62
N ASP A 67 -2.25 26.92 -16.58
CA ASP A 67 -0.79 26.88 -16.41
C ASP A 67 -0.45 26.20 -15.08
N LYS A 68 -0.12 24.92 -15.18
CA LYS A 68 0.19 24.11 -14.01
C LYS A 68 1.41 24.68 -13.26
N SER A 69 2.31 25.40 -13.92
CA SER A 69 3.51 25.98 -13.31
C SER A 69 3.17 26.99 -12.21
N VAL A 70 1.97 27.58 -12.25
CA VAL A 70 1.49 28.56 -11.29
C VAL A 70 0.69 27.84 -10.21
N TRP A 71 1.30 27.72 -9.04
CA TRP A 71 0.69 27.15 -7.84
C TRP A 71 0.94 28.05 -6.63
N PHE A 72 0.03 27.97 -5.67
CA PHE A 72 0.08 28.70 -4.42
C PHE A 72 -0.01 27.73 -3.25
N LEU A 73 0.87 27.91 -2.27
CA LEU A 73 0.88 27.17 -1.02
C LEU A 73 1.10 28.15 0.13
N ASP A 74 0.21 28.13 1.11
CA ASP A 74 0.29 29.03 2.27
C ASP A 74 1.34 28.54 3.30
N HIS A 75 2.48 29.23 3.34
CA HIS A 75 3.58 28.97 4.26
C HIS A 75 3.27 29.36 5.71
N ASP A 76 2.60 30.49 5.90
CA ASP A 76 2.30 31.01 7.23
C ASP A 76 1.32 30.07 7.91
N TYR A 77 0.35 29.54 7.17
CA TYR A 77 -0.56 28.52 7.67
C TYR A 77 0.20 27.24 8.08
N LEU A 78 1.12 26.78 7.24
CA LEU A 78 1.93 25.58 7.50
C LEU A 78 2.71 25.71 8.81
N GLU A 79 3.43 26.81 9.00
CA GLU A 79 4.28 27.03 10.19
C GLU A 79 3.43 27.20 11.46
N ASN A 80 2.36 28.00 11.40
CA ASN A 80 1.46 28.20 12.53
C ASN A 80 0.77 26.90 12.96
N LYS A 81 0.28 26.10 12.00
CA LYS A 81 -0.33 24.80 12.30
C LYS A 81 0.69 23.81 12.84
N TYR A 82 1.89 23.75 12.26
CA TYR A 82 2.95 22.91 12.78
C TYR A 82 3.27 23.26 14.24
N HIS A 83 3.33 24.54 14.59
CA HIS A 83 3.51 24.96 15.98
C HIS A 83 2.39 24.51 16.91
N MET A 84 1.13 24.47 16.45
CA MET A 84 0.02 23.93 17.23
C MET A 84 0.16 22.42 17.45
N PHE A 85 0.45 21.65 16.39
CA PHE A 85 0.66 20.20 16.51
C PHE A 85 1.84 19.86 17.42
N LYS A 86 2.94 20.61 17.32
CA LYS A 86 4.10 20.44 18.19
C LYS A 86 3.82 20.70 19.67
N LYS A 87 2.83 21.56 19.99
CA LYS A 87 2.36 21.79 21.37
C LYS A 87 1.57 20.61 21.92
N VAL A 88 0.83 19.90 21.06
CA VAL A 88 0.04 18.72 21.45
C VAL A 88 0.93 17.48 21.53
N ASN A 89 1.76 17.26 20.51
CA ASN A 89 2.67 16.13 20.42
C ASN A 89 4.07 16.59 19.98
N ALA A 90 5.03 16.60 20.91
CA ALA A 90 6.40 17.02 20.62
C ALA A 90 7.20 15.99 19.81
N ARG A 91 6.71 14.75 19.67
CA ARG A 91 7.38 13.69 18.90
C ARG A 91 7.14 13.81 17.40
N GLU A 92 6.01 14.40 17.01
CA GLU A 92 5.64 14.60 15.61
C GLU A 92 6.47 15.70 14.97
N LYS A 93 7.09 15.38 13.84
CA LYS A 93 7.82 16.31 12.99
C LYS A 93 7.23 16.27 11.59
N ILE A 94 7.48 17.33 10.83
CA ILE A 94 7.20 17.33 9.40
C ILE A 94 8.15 16.34 8.76
N VAL A 95 7.59 15.33 8.09
CA VAL A 95 8.34 14.27 7.42
C VAL A 95 8.22 14.32 5.91
N GLY A 96 7.21 15.03 5.41
CA GLY A 96 6.96 15.14 3.98
C GLY A 96 5.63 15.80 3.70
N TRP A 97 5.10 15.52 2.52
CA TRP A 97 3.82 16.04 2.06
C TRP A 97 3.09 15.00 1.24
N TYR A 98 1.79 15.16 1.12
CA TYR A 98 0.96 14.29 0.30
C TYR A 98 0.18 15.12 -0.71
N HIS A 99 -0.21 14.48 -1.80
CA HIS A 99 -1.25 15.01 -2.66
C HIS A 99 -2.24 13.93 -3.10
N THR A 100 -3.48 14.35 -3.33
CA THR A 100 -4.53 13.50 -3.90
C THR A 100 -4.52 13.69 -5.41
N GLY A 101 -3.84 12.81 -6.14
CA GLY A 101 -3.80 12.89 -7.60
C GLY A 101 -3.42 11.53 -8.18
N PRO A 102 -3.96 11.13 -9.35
CA PRO A 102 -3.75 9.78 -9.85
C PRO A 102 -2.32 9.57 -10.38
N LYS A 103 -1.56 10.64 -10.67
CA LYS A 103 -0.20 10.61 -11.23
C LYS A 103 0.62 11.80 -10.73
N LEU A 104 1.95 11.68 -10.81
CA LEU A 104 2.89 12.78 -10.59
C LEU A 104 2.76 13.86 -11.67
N TYR A 105 3.03 15.09 -11.27
CA TYR A 105 3.13 16.28 -12.11
C TYR A 105 4.52 16.89 -12.02
N GLN A 106 4.92 17.62 -13.06
CA GLN A 106 6.24 18.26 -13.10
C GLN A 106 6.44 19.29 -11.97
N ASN A 107 5.36 19.93 -11.51
CA ASN A 107 5.41 20.92 -10.42
C ASN A 107 5.71 20.31 -9.07
N ASP A 108 5.56 18.99 -8.92
CA ASP A 108 5.78 18.31 -7.65
C ASP A 108 7.24 18.42 -7.22
N ILE A 109 8.17 18.56 -8.17
CA ILE A 109 9.58 18.83 -7.88
C ILE A 109 9.73 20.20 -7.19
N ALA A 110 9.05 21.23 -7.71
CA ALA A 110 9.09 22.58 -7.16
C ALA A 110 8.42 22.66 -5.78
N ILE A 111 7.27 21.97 -5.60
CA ILE A 111 6.58 21.86 -4.32
C ILE A 111 7.46 21.10 -3.32
N ASN A 112 8.13 20.03 -3.75
CA ASN A 112 8.99 19.26 -2.87
C ASN A 112 10.22 20.06 -2.40
N ASP A 113 10.86 20.83 -3.29
CA ASP A 113 11.98 21.71 -2.93
C ASP A 113 11.59 22.76 -1.90
N LEU A 114 10.35 23.23 -1.96
CA LEU A 114 9.78 24.16 -1.00
C LEU A 114 9.60 23.51 0.38
N VAL A 115 9.02 22.30 0.43
CA VAL A 115 8.84 21.53 1.66
C VAL A 115 10.19 21.09 2.25
N ARG A 116 11.21 20.92 1.40
CA ARG A 116 12.57 20.55 1.81
C ARG A 116 13.24 21.58 2.73
N ARG A 117 12.78 22.84 2.69
CA ARG A 117 13.22 23.89 3.64
C ARG A 117 12.83 23.58 5.08
N TYR A 118 11.74 22.84 5.28
CA TYR A 118 11.24 22.42 6.59
C TYR A 118 11.72 21.02 6.99
N CYS A 119 11.97 20.14 6.00
CA CYS A 119 12.46 18.78 6.22
C CYS A 119 13.50 18.37 5.16
N ASN A 120 14.74 18.11 5.58
CA ASN A 120 15.81 17.68 4.68
C ASN A 120 15.47 16.41 3.88
N ASN A 121 14.73 15.48 4.52
CA ASN A 121 14.32 14.19 3.95
C ASN A 121 12.81 14.17 3.64
N SER A 122 12.34 15.15 2.88
CA SER A 122 10.94 15.21 2.44
C SER A 122 10.57 14.00 1.59
N VAL A 123 9.54 13.28 2.02
CA VAL A 123 8.90 12.19 1.27
C VAL A 123 7.59 12.70 0.67
N LEU A 124 7.36 12.37 -0.60
CA LEU A 124 6.07 12.57 -1.25
C LEU A 124 5.25 11.29 -1.12
N VAL A 125 4.02 11.37 -0.61
CA VAL A 125 3.06 10.25 -0.64
C VAL A 125 1.87 10.60 -1.51
N ILE A 126 1.65 9.82 -2.55
CA ILE A 126 0.47 9.91 -3.39
C ILE A 126 -0.59 9.01 -2.80
N ILE A 127 -1.76 9.60 -2.53
CA ILE A 127 -2.90 8.88 -1.97
C ILE A 127 -4.05 8.97 -2.95
N ASP A 128 -4.50 7.82 -3.43
CA ASP A 128 -5.66 7.75 -4.31
C ASP A 128 -6.94 7.97 -3.51
N ALA A 129 -7.64 9.07 -3.78
CA ALA A 129 -8.93 9.36 -3.15
C ALA A 129 -10.07 8.53 -3.75
N HIS A 130 -9.86 7.90 -4.92
CA HIS A 130 -10.84 7.04 -5.56
C HIS A 130 -10.52 5.57 -5.28
N ALA A 131 -11.48 4.82 -4.74
CA ALA A 131 -11.34 3.40 -4.41
C ALA A 131 -11.36 2.46 -5.65
N SER A 132 -10.71 2.85 -6.74
CA SER A 132 -10.77 2.13 -8.02
C SER A 132 -9.64 1.10 -8.20
N ASN A 133 -8.54 1.24 -7.46
CA ASN A 133 -7.35 0.41 -7.63
C ASN A 133 -7.34 -0.82 -6.71
N ILE A 134 -7.12 -2.00 -7.31
CA ILE A 134 -6.83 -3.24 -6.60
C ILE A 134 -5.38 -3.19 -6.13
N GLY A 135 -5.15 -2.77 -4.88
CA GLY A 135 -3.81 -2.62 -4.31
C GLY A 135 -3.78 -1.69 -3.11
N LEU A 136 -2.57 -1.38 -2.64
CA LEU A 136 -2.36 -0.31 -1.66
C LEU A 136 -2.65 1.04 -2.34
N PRO A 137 -3.54 1.89 -1.81
CA PRO A 137 -3.86 3.20 -2.38
C PRO A 137 -2.78 4.26 -2.10
N THR A 138 -1.57 3.82 -1.72
CA THR A 138 -0.47 4.68 -1.27
C THR A 138 0.80 4.36 -2.04
N GLU A 139 1.36 5.36 -2.70
CA GLU A 139 2.65 5.28 -3.34
C GLU A 139 3.57 6.33 -2.73
N ALA A 140 4.75 5.91 -2.28
CA ALA A 140 5.72 6.82 -1.66
C ALA A 140 6.88 7.06 -2.63
N TYR A 141 7.34 8.31 -2.67
CA TYR A 141 8.41 8.76 -3.55
C TYR A 141 9.41 9.60 -2.77
N TYR A 142 10.69 9.42 -3.09
CA TYR A 142 11.79 10.22 -2.56
C TYR A 142 12.48 10.96 -3.70
N SER A 143 12.86 12.22 -3.47
CA SER A 143 13.52 13.03 -4.50
C SER A 143 15.01 12.76 -4.52
N VAL A 144 15.49 12.26 -5.66
CA VAL A 144 16.88 11.95 -5.94
C VAL A 144 17.37 12.82 -7.11
N GLU A 145 18.65 13.17 -7.06
CA GLU A 145 19.32 13.84 -8.19
C GLU A 145 20.00 12.75 -9.01
N GLU A 146 19.40 12.39 -10.14
CA GLU A 146 19.93 11.37 -11.03
C GLU A 146 20.91 11.99 -12.03
N VAL A 147 22.17 11.55 -11.94
CA VAL A 147 23.17 11.81 -12.96
C VAL A 147 22.91 10.84 -14.10
N HIS A 148 22.47 11.36 -15.24
CA HIS A 148 22.24 10.54 -16.43
C HIS A 148 23.59 10.22 -17.09
N ASP A 149 23.78 8.95 -17.45
CA ASP A 149 24.99 8.47 -18.15
C ASP A 149 25.07 9.01 -19.61
N ASP A 150 23.94 9.53 -20.11
CA ASP A 150 23.78 10.14 -21.44
C ASP A 150 24.33 11.59 -21.53
N GLY A 151 24.99 12.07 -20.48
CA GLY A 151 25.63 13.40 -20.44
C GLY A 151 24.64 14.58 -20.32
N THR A 152 23.35 14.32 -20.12
CA THR A 152 22.36 15.35 -19.80
C THR A 152 22.59 15.92 -18.40
N PRO A 153 22.25 17.20 -18.16
CA PRO A 153 22.42 17.81 -16.84
C PRO A 153 21.62 17.04 -15.79
N THR A 154 22.12 17.04 -14.55
CA THR A 154 21.47 16.38 -13.41
C THR A 154 20.02 16.83 -13.28
N THR A 155 19.08 15.91 -13.43
CA THR A 155 17.67 16.16 -13.22
C THR A 155 17.24 15.61 -11.87
N LYS A 156 16.36 16.35 -11.19
CA LYS A 156 15.70 15.84 -9.98
C LYS A 156 14.54 14.96 -10.41
N THR A 157 14.60 13.70 -10.04
CA THR A 157 13.56 12.71 -10.30
C THR A 157 13.03 12.17 -8.98
N PHE A 158 11.89 11.50 -9.05
CA PHE A 158 11.28 10.83 -7.92
C PHE A 158 11.49 9.33 -8.07
N GLU A 159 12.16 8.74 -7.08
CA GLU A 159 12.34 7.30 -6.98
C GLU A 159 11.26 6.73 -6.05
N HIS A 160 10.66 5.63 -6.46
CA HIS A 160 9.62 4.97 -5.66
C HIS A 160 10.23 4.26 -4.44
N VAL A 161 9.65 4.51 -3.28
CA VAL A 161 10.00 3.86 -2.00
C VAL A 161 8.88 2.91 -1.60
N ALA A 162 9.25 1.73 -1.07
CA ALA A 162 8.28 0.76 -0.61
C ALA A 162 7.34 1.35 0.47
N SER A 163 6.04 1.35 0.18
CA SER A 163 4.98 1.79 1.08
C SER A 163 4.24 0.59 1.69
N GLU A 164 3.82 0.71 2.94
CA GLU A 164 2.85 -0.19 3.55
C GLU A 164 1.88 0.59 4.44
N ILE A 165 0.72 -0.01 4.71
CA ILE A 165 -0.22 0.51 5.70
C ILE A 165 0.07 -0.23 7.01
N GLY A 166 0.44 0.51 8.04
CA GLY A 166 0.63 -0.01 9.39
C GLY A 166 -0.32 0.69 10.35
N ALA A 167 -0.76 0.01 11.41
CA ALA A 167 -1.64 0.59 12.42
C ALA A 167 -0.98 0.52 13.80
N GLU A 168 -1.31 1.47 14.67
CA GLU A 168 -1.06 1.37 16.11
C GLU A 168 -2.19 0.55 16.77
N GLU A 169 -1.93 -0.07 17.92
CA GLU A 169 -2.90 -0.93 18.63
C GLU A 169 -4.25 -0.22 18.87
N ALA A 170 -4.21 1.07 19.24
CA ALA A 170 -5.42 1.86 19.44
C ALA A 170 -6.19 2.09 18.13
N GLU A 171 -5.50 2.28 17.01
CA GLU A 171 -6.12 2.45 15.69
C GLU A 171 -6.68 1.13 15.17
N GLU A 172 -5.98 0.01 15.39
CA GLU A 172 -6.40 -1.32 14.95
C GLU A 172 -7.78 -1.68 15.53
N VAL A 173 -7.97 -1.44 16.84
CA VAL A 173 -9.28 -1.65 17.50
C VAL A 173 -10.36 -0.75 16.90
N GLY A 174 -10.03 0.51 16.60
CA GLY A 174 -10.96 1.46 15.99
C GLY A 174 -11.38 1.05 14.58
N VAL A 175 -10.41 0.67 13.74
CA VAL A 175 -10.64 0.21 12.36
C VAL A 175 -11.43 -1.10 12.36
N GLU A 176 -11.09 -2.04 13.24
CA GLU A 176 -11.84 -3.30 13.37
C GLU A 176 -13.30 -3.05 13.75
N HIS A 177 -13.55 -2.12 14.67
CA HIS A 177 -14.89 -1.75 15.07
C HIS A 177 -15.70 -1.17 13.90
N LEU A 178 -15.11 -0.26 13.11
CA LEU A 178 -15.74 0.34 11.93
C LEU A 178 -16.02 -0.69 10.82
N LEU A 179 -15.20 -1.74 10.72
CA LEU A 179 -15.31 -2.76 9.70
C LEU A 179 -16.16 -3.96 10.11
N ARG A 180 -16.75 -3.98 11.31
CA ARG A 180 -17.54 -5.12 11.81
C ARG A 180 -18.69 -5.51 10.88
N ASP A 181 -19.30 -4.53 10.21
CA ASP A 181 -20.45 -4.76 9.32
C ASP A 181 -20.05 -5.18 7.88
N ILE A 182 -18.78 -4.98 7.52
CA ILE A 182 -18.24 -5.26 6.17
C ILE A 182 -17.38 -6.52 6.18
N LYS A 183 -16.66 -6.77 7.28
CA LYS A 183 -15.76 -7.91 7.43
C LYS A 183 -16.59 -9.15 7.71
N ASP A 184 -16.85 -9.93 6.66
CA ASP A 184 -17.32 -11.31 6.79
C ASP A 184 -16.27 -12.12 7.57
N THR A 185 -16.37 -12.08 8.89
CA THR A 185 -15.59 -12.90 9.84
C THR A 185 -15.86 -14.40 9.67
N VAL A 186 -16.77 -14.75 8.76
CA VAL A 186 -17.19 -16.12 8.42
C VAL A 186 -16.43 -16.69 7.21
N VAL A 187 -15.58 -15.91 6.53
CA VAL A 187 -14.75 -16.48 5.44
C VAL A 187 -13.71 -17.42 6.06
N GLY A 188 -13.97 -18.72 5.98
CA GLY A 188 -13.02 -19.74 6.43
C GLY A 188 -11.64 -19.56 5.79
N SER A 189 -10.60 -20.05 6.46
CA SER A 189 -9.19 -19.86 6.05
C SER A 189 -8.88 -20.23 4.59
N LEU A 190 -9.65 -21.15 3.99
CA LEU A 190 -9.54 -21.52 2.58
C LEU A 190 -10.05 -20.42 1.64
N GLY A 191 -11.22 -19.84 1.93
CA GLY A 191 -11.81 -18.78 1.12
C GLY A 191 -10.90 -17.55 1.08
N GLN A 192 -10.33 -17.17 2.23
CA GLN A 192 -9.38 -16.06 2.31
C GLN A 192 -8.14 -16.32 1.44
N ARG A 193 -7.56 -17.53 1.52
CA ARG A 193 -6.39 -17.91 0.70
C ARG A 193 -6.67 -17.87 -0.80
N ILE A 194 -7.83 -18.38 -1.24
CA ILE A 194 -8.24 -18.34 -2.64
C ILE A 194 -8.39 -16.89 -3.11
N THR A 195 -9.05 -16.05 -2.31
CA THR A 195 -9.20 -14.63 -2.60
C THR A 195 -7.84 -13.93 -2.69
N THR A 196 -6.90 -14.21 -1.78
CA THR A 196 -5.54 -13.67 -1.84
C THR A 196 -4.80 -14.10 -3.12
N GLN A 197 -4.89 -15.37 -3.53
CA GLN A 197 -4.28 -15.82 -4.78
C GLN A 197 -4.89 -15.15 -6.01
N LEU A 198 -6.21 -15.01 -6.03
CA LEU A 198 -6.94 -14.35 -7.12
C LEU A 198 -6.58 -12.87 -7.21
N LEU A 199 -6.53 -12.18 -6.07
CA LEU A 199 -6.10 -10.78 -6.00
C LEU A 199 -4.64 -10.62 -6.45
N GLY A 200 -3.75 -11.53 -6.06
CA GLY A 200 -2.36 -11.55 -6.52
C GLY A 200 -2.23 -11.69 -8.03
N LEU A 201 -3.00 -12.59 -8.64
CA LEU A 201 -3.04 -12.75 -10.11
C LEU A 201 -3.60 -11.52 -10.83
N ARG A 202 -4.64 -10.89 -10.28
CA ARG A 202 -5.18 -9.63 -10.83
C ARG A 202 -4.16 -8.49 -10.75
N GLY A 203 -3.44 -8.38 -9.63
CA GLY A 203 -2.35 -7.41 -9.46
C GLY A 203 -1.24 -7.62 -10.47
N LEU A 204 -0.78 -8.87 -10.64
CA LEU A 204 0.24 -9.22 -11.63
C LEU A 204 -0.21 -8.88 -13.06
N HIS A 205 -1.46 -9.19 -13.42
CA HIS A 205 -2.00 -8.84 -14.73
C HIS A 205 -1.99 -7.33 -14.99
N LYS A 206 -2.38 -6.53 -13.98
CA LYS A 206 -2.36 -5.07 -14.07
C LYS A 206 -0.93 -4.56 -14.29
N GLN A 207 0.02 -5.00 -13.48
CA GLN A 207 1.43 -4.61 -13.60
C GLN A 207 2.02 -5.01 -14.97
N LEU A 208 1.75 -6.23 -15.45
CA LEU A 208 2.22 -6.68 -16.76
C LEU A 208 1.62 -5.84 -17.90
N SER A 209 0.35 -5.45 -17.77
CA SER A 209 -0.33 -4.56 -18.72
C SER A 209 0.31 -3.16 -18.74
N GLU A 210 0.64 -2.61 -17.57
CA GLU A 210 1.34 -1.32 -17.45
C GLU A 210 2.73 -1.36 -18.08
N VAL A 211 3.52 -2.41 -17.81
CA VAL A 211 4.83 -2.63 -18.46
C VAL A 211 4.69 -2.73 -19.97
N ALA A 212 3.71 -3.50 -20.47
CA ALA A 212 3.46 -3.62 -21.90
C ALA A 212 3.06 -2.27 -22.53
N ASN A 213 2.26 -1.47 -21.84
CA ASN A 213 1.87 -0.14 -22.30
C ASN A 213 3.06 0.83 -22.34
N TYR A 214 3.95 0.79 -21.34
CA TYR A 214 5.18 1.57 -21.35
C TYR A 214 6.06 1.21 -22.56
N LEU A 215 6.30 -0.09 -22.79
CA LEU A 215 7.11 -0.54 -23.93
C LEU A 215 6.51 -0.14 -25.27
N ARG A 216 5.17 -0.20 -25.43
CA ARG A 216 4.49 0.30 -26.64
C ARG A 216 4.74 1.80 -26.84
N GLN A 217 4.59 2.60 -25.79
CA GLN A 217 4.81 4.05 -25.86
C GLN A 217 6.25 4.44 -26.22
N VAL A 218 7.22 3.64 -25.77
CA VAL A 218 8.64 3.80 -26.12
C VAL A 218 8.89 3.43 -27.58
N VAL A 219 8.29 2.33 -28.08
CA VAL A 219 8.38 1.93 -29.50
C VAL A 219 7.73 2.96 -30.42
N ASP A 220 6.61 3.54 -30.00
CA ASP A 220 5.90 4.61 -30.72
C ASP A 220 6.63 5.96 -30.67
N GLY A 221 7.73 6.06 -29.92
CA GLY A 221 8.56 7.28 -29.80
C GLY A 221 7.94 8.41 -28.98
N THR A 222 6.87 8.13 -28.23
CA THR A 222 6.18 9.15 -27.42
C THR A 222 6.90 9.47 -26.11
N LEU A 223 7.68 8.52 -25.58
CA LEU A 223 8.43 8.64 -24.33
C LEU A 223 9.89 8.21 -24.55
N PRO A 224 10.86 8.87 -23.90
CA PRO A 224 12.25 8.45 -23.94
C PRO A 224 12.44 7.10 -23.25
N VAL A 225 13.40 6.32 -23.74
CA VAL A 225 13.79 5.03 -23.17
C VAL A 225 14.44 5.28 -21.81
N ASN A 226 13.93 4.64 -20.76
CA ASN A 226 14.66 4.55 -19.50
C ASN A 226 15.44 3.24 -19.46
N HIS A 227 16.76 3.34 -19.53
CA HIS A 227 17.64 2.18 -19.58
C HIS A 227 17.56 1.29 -18.33
N THR A 228 17.34 1.86 -17.14
CA THR A 228 17.25 1.08 -15.89
C THR A 228 16.07 0.12 -15.93
N ILE A 229 14.91 0.58 -16.39
CA ILE A 229 13.70 -0.24 -16.55
C ILE A 229 13.95 -1.38 -17.54
N VAL A 230 14.62 -1.11 -18.66
CA VAL A 230 14.92 -2.13 -19.67
C VAL A 230 15.87 -3.19 -19.12
N TYR A 231 16.89 -2.80 -18.36
CA TYR A 231 17.79 -3.76 -17.70
C TYR A 231 17.05 -4.64 -16.70
N HIS A 232 16.20 -4.05 -15.85
CA HIS A 232 15.39 -4.83 -14.93
C HIS A 232 14.44 -5.79 -15.65
N LEU A 233 13.82 -5.37 -16.76
CA LEU A 233 12.98 -6.26 -17.56
C LEU A 233 13.77 -7.41 -18.17
N GLN A 234 14.99 -7.15 -18.67
CA GLN A 234 15.86 -8.20 -19.18
C GLN A 234 16.22 -9.22 -18.09
N ASP A 235 16.57 -8.75 -16.89
CA ASP A 235 16.84 -9.62 -15.76
C ASP A 235 15.61 -10.45 -15.35
N MET A 236 14.41 -9.86 -15.39
CA MET A 236 13.16 -10.58 -15.12
C MET A 236 12.94 -11.73 -16.12
N PHE A 237 13.22 -11.51 -17.41
CA PHE A 237 13.12 -12.58 -18.41
C PHE A 237 14.19 -13.65 -18.24
N ASN A 238 15.42 -13.26 -17.85
CA ASN A 238 16.52 -14.20 -17.60
C ASN A 238 16.27 -15.08 -16.36
N LEU A 239 15.54 -14.56 -15.36
CA LEU A 239 15.18 -15.28 -14.13
C LEU A 239 13.95 -16.18 -14.29
N LEU A 240 13.27 -16.16 -15.44
CA LEU A 240 12.07 -16.94 -15.65
C LEU A 240 12.42 -18.44 -15.63
N PRO A 241 11.85 -19.24 -14.71
CA PRO A 241 12.24 -20.63 -14.55
C PRO A 241 11.82 -21.46 -15.76
N ASP A 242 12.71 -22.35 -16.21
CA ASP A 242 12.36 -23.35 -17.21
C ASP A 242 11.44 -24.41 -16.60
N VAL A 243 10.15 -24.24 -16.84
CA VAL A 243 9.07 -25.15 -16.41
C VAL A 243 9.11 -26.52 -17.08
N THR A 244 9.88 -26.69 -18.16
CA THR A 244 10.00 -27.97 -18.88
C THR A 244 11.10 -28.87 -18.32
N ASN A 245 11.90 -28.37 -17.38
CA ASN A 245 12.98 -29.14 -16.78
C ASN A 245 12.44 -30.41 -16.06
N PRO A 246 12.89 -31.62 -16.45
CA PRO A 246 12.38 -32.86 -15.90
C PRO A 246 12.63 -33.01 -14.39
N ALA A 247 13.68 -32.36 -13.85
CA ALA A 247 13.95 -32.35 -12.42
C ALA A 247 12.88 -31.57 -11.65
N LEU A 248 12.46 -30.41 -12.18
CA LEU A 248 11.39 -29.60 -11.60
C LEU A 248 10.07 -30.35 -11.65
N VAL A 249 9.72 -30.92 -12.81
CA VAL A 249 8.49 -31.71 -13.00
C VAL A 249 8.43 -32.88 -12.01
N LYS A 250 9.52 -33.65 -11.87
CA LYS A 250 9.60 -34.74 -10.89
C LYS A 250 9.43 -34.24 -9.46
N SER A 251 10.07 -33.12 -9.10
CA SER A 251 9.96 -32.53 -7.76
C SER A 251 8.53 -32.06 -7.45
N LEU A 252 7.83 -31.48 -8.43
CA LEU A 252 6.43 -31.07 -8.32
C LEU A 252 5.52 -32.28 -8.12
N TYR A 253 5.73 -33.39 -8.85
CA TYR A 253 4.96 -34.62 -8.65
C TYR A 253 5.14 -35.19 -7.24
N VAL A 254 6.38 -35.25 -6.74
CA VAL A 254 6.65 -35.73 -5.37
C VAL A 254 5.93 -34.83 -4.36
N LYS A 255 6.05 -33.52 -4.50
CA LYS A 255 5.38 -32.57 -3.58
C LYS A 255 3.86 -32.63 -3.64
N THR A 256 3.28 -32.79 -4.82
CA THR A 256 1.83 -32.96 -4.97
C THR A 256 1.36 -34.26 -4.32
N ASN A 257 2.12 -35.35 -4.49
CA ASN A 257 1.80 -36.63 -3.85
C ASN A 257 1.86 -36.54 -2.32
N ASP A 258 2.91 -35.94 -1.77
CA ASP A 258 3.05 -35.71 -0.32
C ASP A 258 1.89 -34.86 0.22
N GLN A 259 1.52 -33.78 -0.47
CA GLN A 259 0.42 -32.92 -0.08
C GLN A 259 -0.93 -33.66 -0.15
N MET A 260 -1.13 -34.50 -1.17
CA MET A 260 -2.34 -35.30 -1.33
C MET A 260 -2.48 -36.33 -0.19
N LEU A 261 -1.38 -36.96 0.23
CA LEU A 261 -1.37 -37.86 1.40
C LEU A 261 -1.85 -37.16 2.67
N VAL A 262 -1.37 -35.92 2.91
CA VAL A 262 -1.80 -35.11 4.07
C VAL A 262 -3.30 -34.79 3.98
N VAL A 263 -3.80 -34.44 2.78
CA VAL A 263 -5.23 -34.18 2.56
C VAL A 263 -6.07 -35.42 2.84
N TYR A 264 -5.64 -36.61 2.41
CA TYR A 264 -6.34 -37.86 2.70
C TYR A 264 -6.35 -38.22 4.19
N LEU A 265 -5.23 -38.07 4.88
CA LEU A 265 -5.17 -38.33 6.32
C LEU A 265 -6.09 -37.37 7.10
N ALA A 266 -6.07 -36.08 6.73
CA ALA A 266 -6.94 -35.08 7.35
C ALA A 266 -8.43 -35.35 7.09
N SER A 267 -8.80 -35.82 5.90
CA SER A 267 -10.19 -36.16 5.58
C SER A 267 -10.66 -37.40 6.35
N LEU A 268 -9.83 -38.43 6.48
CA LEU A 268 -10.14 -39.62 7.29
C LEU A 268 -10.37 -39.27 8.76
N ILE A 269 -9.47 -38.47 9.36
CA ILE A 269 -9.63 -38.02 10.75
C ILE A 269 -10.94 -37.24 10.90
N ARG A 270 -11.25 -36.35 9.96
CA ARG A 270 -12.51 -35.58 9.97
C ARG A 270 -13.74 -36.48 9.88
N SER A 271 -13.71 -37.53 9.06
CA SER A 271 -14.79 -38.53 8.98
C SER A 271 -15.00 -39.28 10.29
N VAL A 272 -13.92 -39.67 10.97
CA VAL A 272 -13.99 -40.35 12.28
C VAL A 272 -14.58 -39.42 13.34
N ILE A 273 -14.16 -38.15 13.39
CA ILE A 273 -14.71 -37.15 14.30
C ILE A 273 -16.20 -36.91 14.03
N ALA A 274 -16.58 -36.78 12.75
CA ALA A 274 -17.98 -36.59 12.36
C ALA A 274 -18.85 -37.79 12.78
N LEU A 275 -18.34 -39.02 12.62
CA LEU A 275 -19.02 -40.23 13.06
C LEU A 275 -19.16 -40.27 14.59
N HIS A 276 -18.10 -39.93 15.34
CA HIS A 276 -18.15 -39.86 16.79
C HIS A 276 -19.18 -38.83 17.29
N ASN A 277 -19.21 -37.64 16.67
CA ASN A 277 -20.20 -36.61 16.97
C ASN A 277 -21.64 -37.08 16.66
N LEU A 278 -21.84 -37.83 15.58
CA LEU A 278 -23.15 -38.40 15.25
C LEU A 278 -23.61 -39.42 16.30
N ILE A 279 -22.72 -40.29 16.75
CA ILE A 279 -23.00 -41.25 17.82
C ILE A 279 -23.39 -40.51 19.10
N ASN A 280 -22.59 -39.52 19.50
CA ASN A 280 -22.86 -38.71 20.70
C ASN A 280 -24.23 -38.04 20.61
N ASN A 281 -24.55 -37.38 19.48
CA ASN A 281 -25.85 -36.74 19.27
C ASN A 281 -27.02 -37.72 19.40
N ASN A 282 -26.92 -38.90 18.79
CA ASN A 282 -27.95 -39.94 18.91
C ASN A 282 -28.09 -40.43 20.35
N THR A 283 -27.00 -40.66 21.07
CA THR A 283 -27.08 -41.09 22.49
C THR A 283 -27.70 -40.02 23.38
N SER A 284 -27.42 -38.73 23.14
CA SER A 284 -28.07 -37.64 23.86
C SER A 284 -29.56 -37.51 23.53
N GLU A 285 -29.98 -37.71 22.28
CA GLU A 285 -31.41 -37.71 21.91
C GLU A 285 -32.17 -38.87 22.55
N VAL A 286 -31.57 -40.07 22.61
CA VAL A 286 -32.18 -41.22 23.28
C VAL A 286 -32.35 -40.98 24.78
N LEU A 287 -31.40 -40.30 25.43
CA LEU A 287 -31.49 -39.91 26.84
C LEU A 287 -32.55 -38.81 27.09
N LEU A 288 -32.77 -37.90 26.13
CA LEU A 288 -33.81 -36.87 26.21
C LEU A 288 -35.22 -37.43 25.97
N ASN A 289 -35.36 -38.43 25.09
CA ASN A 289 -36.65 -39.06 24.78
C ASN A 289 -37.10 -40.10 25.82
N HIS A 290 -36.21 -40.53 26.71
CA HIS A 290 -36.53 -41.31 27.90
C HIS A 290 -36.11 -40.56 29.16
N PRO A 291 -36.86 -39.52 29.60
CA PRO A 291 -36.70 -39.05 30.97
C PRO A 291 -37.07 -40.23 31.86
N GLN A 292 -36.11 -40.67 32.68
CA GLN A 292 -36.33 -41.64 33.74
C GLN A 292 -37.66 -41.28 34.44
N ILE A 293 -38.69 -42.10 34.26
CA ILE A 293 -39.88 -42.07 35.10
C ILE A 293 -39.39 -42.55 36.46
N HIS A 294 -38.88 -41.61 37.25
CA HIS A 294 -38.67 -41.82 38.67
C HIS A 294 -40.03 -41.82 39.34
N TYR A 295 -40.49 -43.02 39.70
CA TYR A 295 -41.25 -43.31 40.92
C TYR A 295 -40.79 -44.66 41.46
#